data_AF-A0A958VE04-F1
#
_entry.id   AF-A0A958VE04-F1
#
_cell.length_a   1.000
_cell.length_b   1.000
_cell.length_c   1.000
_cell.angle_alpha   90.00
_cell.angle_beta   90.00
_cell.angle_gamma   90.00
#
_symmetry.space_group_name_H-M   'P 1'
#
loop_
_entity.id
_entity.type
_entity.pdbx_description
1 polymer ?
#
loop_
_entity_poly.entity_id
_entity_poly.type
_entity_poly.pdbx_seq_one_letter_code
_entity_poly.pdbx_strand_id
1 'polypeptide(L)' 'MKKLVIIIISVGMISFMGSCSKCYTCSSPVQIKTASGTTTSTQEDELCTASPKEIEAKEEDGYTCKAS' A
#
# COMPACT_ATOMS: atom_id res chain seq x y z
N MET A 1 -11.53 -14.13 -32.39
CA MET A 1 -11.10 -12.78 -31.95
C MET A 1 -12.17 -12.21 -31.02
N LYS A 2 -12.00 -12.36 -29.69
CA LYS A 2 -12.89 -11.76 -28.70
C LYS A 2 -12.14 -10.57 -28.08
N LYS A 3 -12.74 -9.40 -28.24
CA LYS A 3 -12.21 -8.08 -27.89
C LYS A 3 -12.39 -7.82 -26.38
N LEU A 4 -11.37 -7.17 -25.80
CA LEU A 4 -11.41 -6.15 -24.73
C LEU A 4 -11.98 -6.64 -23.38
N VAL A 5 -11.35 -6.38 -22.23
CA VAL A 5 -11.27 -5.06 -21.59
C VAL A 5 -9.99 -4.97 -20.74
N ILE A 6 -9.18 -3.95 -20.99
CA ILE A 6 -8.06 -3.55 -20.13
C ILE A 6 -8.67 -2.74 -18.99
N ILE A 7 -8.66 -3.28 -17.77
CA ILE A 7 -9.03 -2.51 -16.57
C ILE A 7 -7.74 -1.85 -16.06
N ILE A 8 -7.55 -0.60 -16.51
CA ILE A 8 -6.55 0.33 -15.98
C ILE A 8 -7.09 0.79 -14.62
N ILE A 9 -6.64 0.16 -13.53
CA ILE A 9 -6.87 0.69 -12.19
C ILE A 9 -5.75 1.71 -11.94
N SER A 10 -6.03 2.94 -12.37
CA SER A 10 -5.31 4.13 -11.95
C SER A 10 -5.62 4.37 -10.47
N VAL A 11 -4.80 3.83 -9.56
CA VAL A 11 -4.74 4.32 -8.18
C VAL A 11 -3.91 5.60 -8.22
N GLY A 12 -4.56 6.69 -8.62
CA GLY A 12 -4.10 8.03 -8.33
C GLY A 12 -4.28 8.28 -6.83
N MET A 13 -3.26 7.97 -6.04
CA MET A 13 -3.15 8.46 -4.67
C MET A 13 -2.81 9.95 -4.72
N ILE A 14 -3.89 10.71 -4.80
CA ILE A 14 -4.17 11.97 -4.12
C ILE A 14 -2.93 12.66 -3.53
N SER A 15 -2.45 13.67 -4.23
CA SER A 15 -1.60 14.72 -3.69
C SER A 15 -2.36 15.45 -2.57
N PHE A 16 -2.01 15.20 -1.30
CA PHE A 16 -2.44 16.05 -0.20
C PHE A 16 -1.31 17.00 0.22
N MET A 17 -1.52 18.26 -0.11
CA MET A 17 -0.72 19.40 0.31
C MET A 17 -0.75 19.56 1.84
N GLY A 18 0.44 19.58 2.45
CA GLY A 18 0.82 20.56 3.46
C GLY A 18 0.16 20.53 4.84
N SER A 19 0.77 19.82 5.79
CA SER A 19 1.02 20.27 7.18
C SER A 19 1.79 19.21 7.97
N CYS A 20 3.11 19.42 8.16
CA CYS A 20 4.08 18.74 9.07
C CYS A 20 3.95 17.24 9.41
N SER A 21 3.17 16.47 8.67
CA SER A 21 2.94 15.04 8.89
C SER A 21 4.07 14.30 8.19
N LYS A 22 4.77 13.41 8.91
CA LYS A 22 5.80 12.59 8.27
C LYS A 22 5.09 11.51 7.47
N CYS A 23 5.48 11.35 6.21
CA CYS A 23 4.96 10.28 5.38
C CYS A 23 5.78 9.02 5.59
N TYR A 24 5.09 7.90 5.73
CA TYR A 24 5.66 6.60 5.92
C TYR A 24 5.13 5.66 4.84
N THR A 25 6.03 4.95 4.18
CA THR A 25 5.69 3.83 3.29
C THR A 25 5.57 2.57 4.13
N CYS A 26 4.35 2.09 4.32
CA CYS A 26 4.02 0.86 5.03
C CYS A 26 3.91 -0.29 4.03
N SER A 27 4.72 -1.32 4.18
CA SER A 27 4.77 -2.47 3.27
C SER A 27 4.46 -3.78 3.98
N SER A 28 3.63 -4.65 3.39
CA SER A 28 3.33 -5.97 3.94
C SER A 28 3.43 -7.06 2.85
N PRO A 29 4.03 -8.23 3.15
CA PRO A 29 4.04 -9.35 2.22
C PRO A 29 2.64 -10.00 2.16
N VAL A 30 1.98 -9.88 1.01
CA VAL A 30 0.70 -10.54 0.73
C VAL A 30 0.90 -11.76 -0.16
N GLN A 31 0.26 -12.86 0.19
CA GLN A 31 0.24 -14.06 -0.64
C GLN A 31 -0.93 -13.98 -1.63
N ILE A 32 -0.62 -13.76 -2.90
CA ILE A 32 -1.59 -13.76 -3.98
C ILE A 32 -1.73 -15.20 -4.48
N LYS A 33 -2.87 -15.83 -4.19
CA LYS A 33 -3.23 -17.10 -4.83
C LYS A 33 -3.76 -16.84 -6.23
N THR A 34 -3.03 -17.33 -7.22
CA THR A 34 -3.45 -17.32 -8.64
C THR A 34 -3.78 -18.74 -9.09
N ALA A 35 -4.44 -18.87 -10.24
CA ALA A 35 -4.71 -20.18 -10.85
C ALA A 35 -3.44 -20.99 -11.15
N SER A 36 -2.27 -20.33 -11.21
CA SER A 36 -0.96 -20.93 -11.51
C SER A 36 -0.14 -21.25 -10.26
N GLY A 37 -0.59 -20.89 -9.05
CA GLY A 37 0.15 -21.08 -7.80
C GLY A 37 0.05 -19.89 -6.84
N THR A 38 0.75 -19.98 -5.70
CA THR A 38 0.83 -18.90 -4.72
C THR A 38 2.07 -18.05 -5.02
N THR A 39 1.89 -16.74 -5.19
CA THR A 39 2.97 -15.77 -5.39
C THR A 39 2.99 -14.79 -4.23
N THR A 40 4.16 -14.56 -3.64
CA THR A 40 4.34 -13.51 -2.64
C THR A 40 4.54 -12.17 -3.36
N SER A 41 3.69 -11.20 -3.05
CA SER A 41 3.77 -9.83 -3.54
C SER A 41 3.87 -8.89 -2.33
N THR A 42 4.45 -7.72 -2.51
CA THR A 42 4.50 -6.70 -1.46
C THR A 42 3.42 -5.68 -1.74
N GLN A 43 2.50 -5.50 -0.78
CA GLN A 43 1.54 -4.40 -0.81
C GLN A 43 2.17 -3.21 -0.09
N GLU A 44 2.28 -2.08 -0.79
CA GLU A 44 2.77 -0.82 -0.23
C GLU A 44 1.60 0.15 -0.07
N ASP A 45 1.55 0.84 1.05
CA ASP A 45 0.56 1.84 1.41
C ASP A 45 1.28 3.07 1.97
N GLU A 46 0.85 4.26 1.58
CA GLU A 46 1.49 5.50 2.00
C GLU A 46 0.64 6.16 3.11
N LEU A 47 1.23 6.30 4.29
CA LEU A 47 0.58 6.87 5.46
C LEU A 47 1.31 8.14 5.88
N CYS A 48 0.69 9.29 5.60
CA CYS A 48 1.15 10.58 6.11
C CYS A 48 0.46 10.89 7.43
N THR A 49 1.19 10.72 8.53
CA THR A 49 0.68 10.98 9.88
C THR A 49 1.71 11.71 10.73
N ALA A 50 1.23 12.52 11.67
CA ALA A 50 2.05 13.06 12.77
C ALA A 50 1.96 12.20 14.04
N SER A 51 1.08 11.19 14.05
CA SER A 51 0.79 10.33 15.19
C SER A 51 1.57 9.01 15.10
N PRO A 52 2.47 8.71 16.04
CA PRO A 52 3.17 7.43 16.05
C PRO A 52 2.23 6.23 16.25
N LYS A 53 1.06 6.44 16.88
CA LYS A 53 0.08 5.37 17.12
C LYS A 53 -0.51 4.79 15.83
N GLU A 54 -0.63 5.59 14.78
CA GLU A 54 -1.15 5.10 13.49
C GLU A 54 -0.12 4.22 12.78
N ILE A 55 1.17 4.51 12.98
CA ILE A 55 2.26 3.66 12.51
C ILE A 55 2.28 2.34 13.28
N GLU A 56 2.23 2.42 14.61
CA GLU A 56 2.18 1.23 15.48
C GLU A 56 1.01 0.31 15.12
N ALA A 57 -0.19 0.87 14.89
CA ALA A 57 -1.36 0.08 14.48
C ALA A 57 -1.15 -0.63 13.13
N LYS A 58 -0.54 0.05 12.14
CA LYS A 58 -0.19 -0.58 10.86
C LYS A 58 0.86 -1.68 11.04
N GLU A 59 1.83 -1.48 11.93
CA GLU A 59 2.85 -2.48 12.23
C GLU A 59 2.27 -3.69 12.98
N GLU A 60 1.31 -3.49 13.88
CA GLU A 60 0.53 -4.55 14.52
C GLU A 60 -0.31 -5.35 13.50
N ASP A 61 -0.83 -4.68 12.46
CA ASP A 61 -1.51 -5.32 11.33
C ASP A 61 -0.56 -6.11 10.40
N GLY A 62 0.75 -6.10 10.68
CA GLY A 62 1.76 -6.85 9.92
C GLY A 62 2.33 -6.08 8.72
N TYR A 63 2.19 -4.75 8.70
CA TYR A 63 2.95 -3.89 7.79
C TYR A 63 4.30 -3.50 8.42
N THR A 64 5.24 -3.08 7.60
CA THR A 64 6.51 -2.49 8.01
C THR A 64 6.58 -1.09 7.46
N CYS A 65 6.51 -0.10 8.34
CA CYS A 65 6.44 1.31 7.98
C CYS A 65 7.83 1.96 8.02
N LYS A 66 8.22 2.61 6.92
CA LYS A 66 9.49 3.35 6.82
C LYS A 66 9.22 4.78 6.43
N ALA A 67 9.91 5.74 7.03
CA ALA A 67 9.82 7.13 6.61
C ALA A 67 10.19 7.23 5.11
N SER A 68 9.29 7.85 4.34
CA SER A 68 9.45 8.05 2.89
C SER A 68 10.18 9.35 2.56
#